data_AF-A0A2G1X883-F1
#
_entry.id   AF-A0A2G1X883-F1
#
_cell.length_a   1.000
_cell.length_b   1.000
_cell.length_c   1.000
_cell.angle_alpha   90.00
_cell.angle_beta   90.00
_cell.angle_gamma   90.00
#
_symmetry.space_group_name_H-M   'P 1'
#
loop_
_entity.id
_entity.type
_entity.pdbx_description
1 polymer ?
#
loop_
_entity_poly.entity_id
_entity_poly.type
_entity_poly.pdbx_seq_one_letter_code
_entity_poly.pdbx_strand_id
1 'polypeptide(L)'
;MIERIHTSDVEPDADEVAIAGHVHEIRDLGGLVFLIVRDREGLIQIVFKEEREPELFEAVQDVGAEDVVRVVGEPLESDQAPGGVEIAPTEYEVIDEADSPLPLEISKDIEVDLSTRLDNRALDLRKPETLAVFTLRSELITAMEEWFDEEGYVDIKTPLISKGGAEGGAELFPILYYNQDAFLSQSPQLYKQMLMASGYEAVYETGTAFRAEDFATSRHVSEIAMFDVELAYIDDHDDVMDVQEESLRYALREVAENAERELDLLDVDLDVPEEDFPRITFDEALDILETEYGHFPDDPTDLDTKGEKLLGEHFEEQGHPAFFVVGYPDEKFYYMQDVPGDEIASRKFDLIYKGQELSSGGQREHDVERM
;
A
#
# COMPACT_ATOMS: atom_id res chain seq x y z
N MET A 1 16.11 1.64 24.76
CA MET A 1 14.97 2.41 24.26
C MET A 1 14.47 3.26 25.41
N ILE A 2 13.94 4.45 25.12
CA ILE A 2 13.24 5.25 26.12
C ILE A 2 12.04 4.43 26.59
N GLU A 3 11.87 4.25 27.90
CA GLU A 3 10.67 3.64 28.46
C GLU A 3 9.51 4.61 28.26
N ARG A 4 8.54 4.22 27.43
CA ARG A 4 7.37 5.02 27.05
C ARG A 4 6.22 4.13 26.60
N ILE A 5 5.02 4.69 26.59
CA ILE A 5 3.85 4.18 25.86
C ILE A 5 3.61 5.01 24.59
N HIS A 6 2.71 4.54 23.72
CA HIS A 6 2.24 5.34 22.59
C HIS A 6 1.22 6.37 23.06
N THR A 7 1.09 7.46 22.29
CA THR A 7 0.19 8.57 22.65
C THR A 7 -1.29 8.15 22.63
N SER A 8 -1.65 7.17 21.80
CA SER A 8 -2.96 6.50 21.73
C SER A 8 -3.28 5.62 22.94
N ASP A 9 -2.26 5.11 23.64
CA ASP A 9 -2.43 4.19 24.78
C ASP A 9 -2.59 4.92 26.13
N VAL A 10 -2.65 6.24 26.13
CA VAL A 10 -2.75 7.04 27.37
C VAL A 10 -4.17 6.96 27.93
N GLU A 11 -4.34 6.24 29.03
CA GLU A 11 -5.62 6.16 29.76
C GLU A 11 -5.64 7.12 30.96
N PRO A 12 -6.78 7.80 31.26
CA PRO A 12 -6.90 8.78 32.34
C PRO A 12 -6.79 8.18 33.75
N ASP A 13 -6.93 6.86 33.89
CA ASP A 13 -6.90 6.15 35.18
C ASP A 13 -5.48 5.69 35.60
N ALA A 14 -4.48 5.93 34.75
CA ALA A 14 -3.09 5.58 35.08
C ALA A 14 -2.48 6.57 36.09
N ASP A 15 -1.65 6.06 37.00
CA ASP A 15 -1.00 6.90 38.02
C ASP A 15 0.03 7.87 37.39
N GLU A 16 0.85 7.38 36.46
CA GLU A 16 1.87 8.15 35.75
C GLU A 16 2.22 7.46 34.42
N VAL A 17 2.42 8.23 33.36
CA VAL A 17 2.80 7.73 32.04
C VAL A 17 4.03 8.47 31.53
N ALA A 18 4.81 7.79 30.68
CA ALA A 18 5.90 8.40 29.93
C ALA A 18 5.60 8.30 28.43
N ILE A 19 5.72 9.42 27.72
CA ILE A 19 5.57 9.51 26.27
C ILE A 19 6.79 10.20 25.67
N ALA A 20 7.06 9.93 24.39
CA ALA A 20 8.06 10.67 23.64
C ALA A 20 7.62 10.79 22.18
N GLY A 21 7.87 11.95 21.58
CA GLY A 21 7.40 12.25 20.24
C GLY A 21 7.87 13.62 19.75
N HIS A 22 7.29 14.05 18.64
CA HIS A 22 7.54 15.35 18.03
C HIS A 22 6.52 16.37 18.50
N VAL A 23 6.98 17.59 18.76
CA VAL A 23 6.10 18.72 19.03
C VAL A 23 5.30 19.05 17.77
N HIS A 24 3.99 18.83 17.84
CA HIS A 24 3.06 19.04 16.73
C HIS A 24 2.51 20.46 16.74
N GLU A 25 1.98 20.91 17.88
CA GLU A 25 1.41 22.25 18.02
C GLU A 25 1.78 22.85 19.37
N ILE A 26 2.03 24.16 19.38
CA ILE A 26 2.36 24.92 20.58
C ILE A 26 1.36 26.07 20.69
N ARG A 27 0.71 26.17 21.85
CA ARG A 27 -0.20 27.28 22.16
C ARG A 27 0.09 27.86 23.54
N ASP A 28 0.71 29.03 23.54
CA ASP A 28 1.01 29.80 24.74
C ASP A 28 -0.09 30.86 25.03
N LEU A 29 -0.69 30.78 26.22
CA LEU A 29 -1.70 31.69 26.73
C LEU A 29 -1.22 32.50 27.95
N GLY A 30 0.09 32.66 28.13
CA GLY A 30 0.72 33.46 29.17
C GLY A 30 1.10 32.65 30.41
N GLY A 31 0.13 32.24 31.22
CA GLY A 31 0.37 31.40 32.42
C GLY A 31 0.13 29.90 32.18
N LEU A 32 -0.14 29.54 30.92
CA LEU A 32 -0.57 28.23 30.49
C LEU A 32 -0.01 27.96 29.08
N VAL A 33 0.72 26.86 28.91
CA VAL A 33 1.21 26.39 27.61
C VAL A 33 0.60 25.03 27.32
N PHE A 34 -0.05 24.92 26.16
CA PHE A 34 -0.48 23.66 25.60
C PHE A 34 0.54 23.20 24.57
N LEU A 35 0.97 21.96 24.71
CA LEU A 35 1.89 21.30 23.79
C LEU A 35 1.19 20.04 23.27
N ILE A 36 0.93 19.98 21.96
CA ILE A 36 0.48 18.73 21.33
C ILE A 36 1.71 17.96 20.91
N VAL A 37 1.86 16.73 21.41
CA VAL A 37 2.95 15.82 21.05
C VAL A 37 2.41 14.72 20.16
N ARG A 38 3.09 14.49 19.04
CA ARG A 38 2.78 13.45 18.05
C ARG A 38 3.79 12.32 18.12
N ASP A 39 3.31 11.09 18.15
CA ASP A 39 4.11 9.94 17.77
C ASP A 39 3.49 9.22 16.56
N ARG A 40 3.93 8.00 16.24
CA ARG A 40 3.43 7.28 15.07
C ARG A 40 1.95 6.87 15.18
N GLU A 41 1.40 6.79 16.39
CA GLU A 41 0.07 6.25 16.65
C GLU A 41 -0.97 7.35 16.85
N GLY A 42 -0.58 8.49 17.43
CA GLY A 42 -1.50 9.62 17.56
C GLY A 42 -0.92 10.90 18.13
N LEU A 43 -1.84 11.75 18.59
CA LEU A 43 -1.59 13.05 19.21
C LEU A 43 -2.03 13.01 20.67
N ILE A 44 -1.25 13.62 21.57
CA ILE A 44 -1.63 13.81 22.97
C ILE A 44 -1.35 15.24 23.41
N GLN A 45 -2.26 15.81 24.20
CA GLN A 45 -2.10 17.15 24.78
C GLN A 45 -1.33 17.09 26.10
N ILE A 46 -0.32 17.94 26.24
CA ILE A 46 0.41 18.21 27.48
C ILE A 46 0.08 19.62 27.92
N VAL A 47 -0.24 19.81 29.20
CA VAL A 47 -0.66 21.10 29.75
C VAL A 47 0.28 21.56 30.84
N PHE A 48 1.07 22.59 30.55
CA PHE A 48 2.00 23.23 31.48
C PHE A 48 1.36 24.46 32.13
N LYS A 49 1.32 24.50 33.46
CA LYS A 49 0.76 25.58 34.29
C LYS A 49 1.86 26.19 35.16
N GLU A 50 2.08 27.50 35.03
CA GLU A 50 3.12 28.23 35.79
C GLU A 50 2.96 28.06 37.32
N GLU A 51 1.72 28.04 37.82
CA GLU A 51 1.44 27.91 39.25
C GLU A 51 1.72 26.50 39.82
N ARG A 52 1.66 25.46 38.98
CA ARG A 52 1.78 24.05 39.40
C ARG A 52 3.21 23.52 39.16
N GLU A 53 3.85 23.91 38.06
CA GLU A 53 5.18 23.45 37.65
C GLU A 53 6.05 24.59 37.08
N PRO A 54 6.48 25.59 37.89
CA PRO A 54 7.18 26.77 37.37
C PRO A 54 8.49 26.44 36.63
N GLU A 55 9.24 25.42 37.07
CA GLU A 55 10.49 25.01 36.43
C GLU A 55 10.25 24.35 35.06
N LEU A 56 9.24 23.48 34.94
CA LEU A 56 8.88 22.86 33.65
C LEU A 56 8.23 23.89 32.72
N PHE A 57 7.47 24.83 33.30
CA PHE A 57 6.86 25.93 32.56
C PHE A 57 7.92 26.84 31.94
N GLU A 58 9.01 27.16 32.64
CA GLU A 58 10.14 27.90 32.06
C GLU A 58 10.82 27.09 30.94
N ALA A 59 11.01 25.79 31.13
CA ALA A 59 11.66 24.92 30.14
C ALA A 59 10.88 24.79 28.82
N VAL A 60 9.54 24.74 28.87
CA VAL A 60 8.71 24.60 27.65
C VAL A 60 8.61 25.90 26.85
N GLN A 61 9.01 27.05 27.37
CA GLN A 61 8.89 28.35 26.67
C GLN A 61 9.76 28.44 25.42
N ASP A 62 10.89 27.72 25.40
CA ASP A 62 11.83 27.72 24.28
C ASP A 62 11.55 26.61 23.24
N VAL A 63 10.49 25.80 23.44
CA VAL A 63 10.19 24.67 22.56
C VAL A 63 9.79 25.11 21.15
N GLY A 64 10.35 24.44 20.15
CA GLY A 64 10.07 24.63 18.74
C GLY A 64 9.12 23.58 18.17
N ALA A 65 8.50 23.89 17.02
CA ALA A 65 7.74 22.90 16.25
C ALA A 65 8.68 21.81 15.73
N GLU A 66 8.23 20.55 15.79
CA GLU A 66 8.96 19.33 15.41
C GLU A 66 10.16 18.94 16.30
N ASP A 67 10.43 19.68 17.38
CA ASP A 67 11.35 19.28 18.44
C ASP A 67 10.98 17.90 18.97
N VAL A 68 11.97 17.10 19.32
CA VAL A 68 11.76 15.78 19.93
C VAL A 68 11.74 15.95 21.43
N VAL A 69 10.64 15.56 22.07
CA VAL A 69 10.45 15.73 23.51
C VAL A 69 10.14 14.40 24.18
N ARG A 70 10.52 14.28 25.45
CA ARG A 70 10.03 13.26 26.39
C ARG A 70 9.25 13.96 27.50
N VAL A 71 8.10 13.40 27.83
CA VAL A 71 7.25 13.87 28.92
C VAL A 71 6.91 12.70 29.83
N VAL A 72 7.04 12.92 31.13
CA VAL A 72 6.44 12.05 32.16
C VAL A 72 5.39 12.87 32.87
N GLY A 73 4.24 12.28 33.20
CA GLY A 73 3.20 12.99 33.91
C GLY A 73 1.96 12.18 34.22
N GLU A 74 1.03 12.81 34.93
CA GLU A 74 -0.26 12.24 35.32
C GLU A 74 -1.28 12.48 34.18
N PRO A 75 -1.88 11.43 33.60
CA PRO A 75 -3.03 11.56 32.72
C PRO A 75 -4.26 12.10 33.45
N LEU A 76 -5.01 12.98 32.81
CA LEU A 76 -6.21 13.61 33.36
C LEU A 76 -7.31 13.61 32.30
N GLU A 77 -8.49 13.13 32.67
CA GLU A 77 -9.70 13.25 31.84
C GLU A 77 -10.03 14.73 31.61
N SER A 78 -10.25 15.09 30.34
CA SER A 78 -10.50 16.47 29.92
C SER A 78 -11.34 16.48 28.64
N ASP A 79 -12.63 16.85 28.77
CA ASP A 79 -13.55 17.03 27.63
C ASP A 79 -13.04 18.06 26.60
N GLN A 80 -12.06 18.89 26.98
CA GLN A 80 -11.48 19.93 26.13
C GLN A 80 -10.22 19.47 25.40
N ALA A 81 -9.62 18.35 25.82
CA ALA A 81 -8.43 17.82 25.20
C ALA A 81 -8.79 16.97 23.97
N PRO A 82 -8.01 17.05 22.87
CA PRO A 82 -8.09 16.08 21.80
C PRO A 82 -7.95 14.66 22.37
N GLY A 83 -8.88 13.77 22.06
CA GLY A 83 -8.91 12.40 22.60
C GLY A 83 -9.47 12.26 24.02
N GLY A 84 -9.93 13.35 24.65
CA GLY A 84 -10.58 13.30 25.98
C GLY A 84 -9.63 13.17 27.16
N VAL A 85 -8.31 13.18 26.93
CA VAL A 85 -7.28 13.03 27.95
C VAL A 85 -6.12 14.00 27.70
N GLU A 86 -5.56 14.56 28.77
CA GLU A 86 -4.36 15.40 28.75
C GLU A 86 -3.34 14.93 29.79
N ILE A 87 -2.06 15.25 29.60
CA ILE A 87 -1.00 14.93 30.57
C ILE A 87 -0.61 16.19 31.33
N ALA A 88 -0.62 16.08 32.66
CA ALA A 88 -0.01 17.01 33.58
C ALA A 88 1.47 16.64 33.81
N PRO A 89 2.44 17.37 33.26
CA PRO A 89 3.83 16.94 33.26
C PRO A 89 4.46 17.00 34.66
N THR A 90 5.15 15.93 35.06
CA THR A 90 6.04 15.83 36.21
C THR A 90 7.52 15.86 35.80
N GLU A 91 7.83 15.41 34.57
CA GLU A 91 9.14 15.57 33.92
C GLU A 91 8.96 16.03 32.47
N TYR A 92 9.87 16.89 32.00
CA TYR A 92 9.93 17.35 30.61
C TYR A 92 11.39 17.47 30.16
N GLU A 93 11.69 16.93 28.98
CA GLU A 93 13.01 16.97 28.37
C GLU A 93 12.88 17.21 26.87
N VAL A 94 13.59 18.21 26.35
CA VAL A 94 13.87 18.34 24.91
C VAL A 94 15.06 17.43 24.60
N ILE A 95 14.81 16.38 23.82
CA ILE A 95 15.81 15.40 23.39
C ILE A 95 16.65 15.97 22.25
N ASP A 96 15.98 16.62 21.29
CA ASP A 96 16.61 17.20 20.11
C ASP A 96 15.77 18.38 19.58
N GLU A 97 16.45 19.44 19.14
CA GLU A 97 15.83 20.65 18.61
C GLU A 97 15.74 20.58 17.08
N ALA A 98 14.61 20.98 16.52
CA ALA A 98 14.42 21.07 15.09
C ALA A 98 14.90 22.40 14.52
N ASP A 99 15.56 22.36 13.36
CA ASP A 99 15.93 23.57 12.61
C ASP A 99 14.68 24.31 12.11
N SER A 100 14.73 25.65 12.19
CA SER A 100 13.66 26.54 11.73
C SER A 100 14.18 27.55 10.70
N PRO A 101 13.45 27.83 9.60
CA PRO A 101 12.11 27.33 9.28
C PRO A 101 12.12 25.89 8.74
N LEU A 102 11.03 25.14 9.03
CA LEU A 102 10.81 23.81 8.49
C LEU A 102 10.59 23.84 6.96
N PRO A 103 11.12 22.86 6.20
CA PRO A 103 10.91 22.80 4.75
C PRO A 103 9.49 22.36 4.37
N LEU A 104 8.76 21.70 5.28
CA LEU A 104 7.36 21.29 5.14
C LEU A 104 6.64 21.57 6.46
N GLU A 105 5.45 22.16 6.40
CA GLU A 105 4.58 22.32 7.57
C GLU A 105 3.78 21.03 7.81
N ILE A 106 3.77 20.55 9.06
CA ILE A 106 3.11 19.28 9.44
C ILE A 106 1.86 19.51 10.28
N SER A 107 1.86 20.55 11.10
CA SER A 107 0.78 20.85 12.05
C SER A 107 -0.45 21.51 11.42
N LYS A 108 -0.25 22.09 10.23
CA LYS A 108 -1.29 22.82 9.51
C LYS A 108 -1.57 22.12 8.20
N ASP A 109 -2.84 22.13 7.85
CA ASP A 109 -3.31 21.72 6.54
C ASP A 109 -2.95 22.80 5.50
N ILE A 110 -1.74 22.68 4.96
CA ILE A 110 -1.26 23.49 3.85
C ILE A 110 -1.07 22.56 2.67
N GLU A 111 -1.79 22.85 1.58
CA GLU A 111 -1.63 22.14 0.32
C GLU A 111 -0.24 22.44 -0.26
N VAL A 112 0.56 21.38 -0.41
CA VAL A 112 1.92 21.43 -0.95
C VAL A 112 1.98 20.48 -2.14
N ASP A 113 2.67 20.89 -3.20
CA ASP A 113 2.82 20.07 -4.40
C ASP A 113 3.54 18.75 -4.09
N LEU A 114 3.21 17.71 -4.85
CA LEU A 114 3.75 16.37 -4.66
C LEU A 114 5.27 16.34 -4.75
N SER A 115 5.89 17.10 -5.66
CA SER A 115 7.36 17.14 -5.79
C SER A 115 8.04 17.62 -4.51
N THR A 116 7.56 18.70 -3.90
CA THR A 116 8.10 19.22 -2.65
C THR A 116 7.91 18.24 -1.49
N ARG A 117 6.77 17.53 -1.44
CA ARG A 117 6.53 16.47 -0.45
C ARG A 117 7.50 15.30 -0.61
N LEU A 118 7.76 14.88 -1.85
CA LEU A 118 8.70 13.80 -2.15
C LEU A 118 10.16 14.21 -1.88
N ASP A 119 10.55 15.45 -2.18
CA ASP A 119 11.89 15.97 -1.85
C ASP A 119 12.14 16.05 -0.34
N ASN A 120 11.07 16.19 0.46
CA ASN A 120 11.10 16.27 1.92
C ASN A 120 10.42 15.06 2.58
N ARG A 121 10.55 13.87 1.97
CA ARG A 121 9.74 12.70 2.34
C ARG A 121 9.84 12.29 3.80
N ALA A 122 11.02 12.42 4.42
CA ALA A 122 11.21 12.10 5.84
C ALA A 122 10.35 12.96 6.77
N LEU A 123 10.04 14.20 6.37
CA LEU A 123 9.17 15.10 7.11
C LEU A 123 7.70 14.85 6.73
N ASP A 124 7.39 14.69 5.44
CA ASP A 124 6.03 14.39 4.95
C ASP A 124 5.44 13.11 5.57
N LEU A 125 6.26 12.08 5.78
CA LEU A 125 5.87 10.83 6.47
C LEU A 125 5.45 11.02 7.94
N ARG A 126 5.67 12.21 8.53
CA ARG A 126 5.18 12.53 9.86
C ARG A 126 3.74 13.02 9.88
N LYS A 127 3.16 13.35 8.73
CA LYS A 127 1.74 13.66 8.61
C LYS A 127 0.93 12.38 8.85
N PRO A 128 -0.05 12.37 9.77
CA PRO A 128 -0.82 11.18 10.11
C PRO A 128 -1.42 10.45 8.89
N GLU A 129 -2.03 11.20 7.97
CA GLU A 129 -2.63 10.67 6.74
C GLU A 129 -1.60 10.09 5.78
N THR A 130 -0.39 10.67 5.72
CA THR A 130 0.68 10.13 4.86
C THR A 130 1.28 8.87 5.47
N LEU A 131 1.47 8.83 6.78
CA LEU A 131 1.91 7.63 7.50
C LEU A 131 0.89 6.50 7.34
N ALA A 132 -0.40 6.81 7.45
CA ALA A 132 -1.51 5.86 7.32
C ALA A 132 -1.46 5.09 6.00
N VAL A 133 -1.13 5.74 4.88
CA VAL A 133 -0.96 5.04 3.58
C VAL A 133 0.09 3.92 3.67
N PHE A 134 1.19 4.14 4.39
CA PHE A 134 2.28 3.16 4.48
C PHE A 134 2.03 2.09 5.53
N THR A 135 1.41 2.43 6.66
CA THR A 135 1.03 1.43 7.65
C THR A 135 -0.07 0.54 7.08
N LEU A 136 -1.09 1.11 6.43
CA LEU A 136 -2.13 0.35 5.72
C LEU A 136 -1.55 -0.59 4.67
N ARG A 137 -0.58 -0.12 3.88
CA ARG A 137 0.15 -0.96 2.93
C ARG A 137 0.87 -2.12 3.63
N SER A 138 1.48 -1.87 4.78
CA SER A 138 2.17 -2.91 5.56
C SER A 138 1.19 -3.96 6.06
N GLU A 139 0.03 -3.55 6.57
CA GLU A 139 -1.04 -4.45 7.02
C GLU A 139 -1.57 -5.30 5.84
N LEU A 140 -1.84 -4.69 4.69
CA LEU A 140 -2.27 -5.40 3.48
C LEU A 140 -1.27 -6.48 3.04
N ILE A 141 0.02 -6.14 2.97
CA ILE A 141 1.06 -7.10 2.58
C ILE A 141 1.15 -8.24 3.60
N THR A 142 1.12 -7.91 4.88
CA THR A 142 1.19 -8.90 5.96
C THR A 142 0.02 -9.88 5.87
N ALA A 143 -1.21 -9.37 5.72
CA ALA A 143 -2.40 -10.19 5.58
C ALA A 143 -2.36 -11.09 4.33
N MET A 144 -1.86 -10.58 3.20
CA MET A 144 -1.64 -11.42 2.01
C MET A 144 -0.61 -12.52 2.27
N GLU A 145 0.55 -12.19 2.84
CA GLU A 145 1.60 -13.18 3.15
C GLU A 145 1.08 -14.25 4.13
N GLU A 146 0.32 -13.86 5.15
CA GLU A 146 -0.31 -14.78 6.11
C GLU A 146 -1.25 -15.78 5.43
N TRP A 147 -2.12 -15.32 4.50
CA TRP A 147 -3.00 -16.22 3.76
C TRP A 147 -2.23 -17.26 2.95
N PHE A 148 -1.18 -16.83 2.22
CA PHE A 148 -0.36 -17.74 1.42
C PHE A 148 0.42 -18.74 2.29
N ASP A 149 0.91 -18.31 3.45
CA ASP A 149 1.56 -19.19 4.42
C ASP A 149 0.59 -20.24 4.98
N GLU A 150 -0.65 -19.86 5.28
CA GLU A 150 -1.70 -20.75 5.79
C GLU A 150 -2.15 -21.78 4.74
N GLU A 151 -2.26 -21.38 3.48
CA GLU A 151 -2.57 -22.26 2.34
C GLU A 151 -1.37 -23.11 1.88
N GLY A 152 -0.21 -22.94 2.52
CA GLY A 152 0.96 -23.79 2.33
C GLY A 152 1.82 -23.45 1.11
N TYR A 153 1.71 -22.24 0.59
CA TYR A 153 2.62 -21.72 -0.43
C TYR A 153 4.01 -21.50 0.16
N VAL A 154 5.03 -21.54 -0.70
CA VAL A 154 6.41 -21.32 -0.28
C VAL A 154 6.85 -19.91 -0.67
N ASP A 155 7.27 -19.10 0.32
CA ASP A 155 7.99 -17.83 0.06
C ASP A 155 9.33 -18.12 -0.63
N ILE A 156 9.50 -17.56 -1.83
CA ILE A 156 10.72 -17.66 -2.62
C ILE A 156 11.33 -16.27 -2.83
N LYS A 157 12.65 -16.24 -3.08
CA LYS A 157 13.36 -15.02 -3.49
C LYS A 157 14.16 -15.29 -4.75
N THR A 158 13.86 -14.57 -5.82
CA THR A 158 14.45 -14.78 -7.14
C THR A 158 15.48 -13.70 -7.49
N PRO A 159 16.44 -13.98 -8.41
CA PRO A 159 17.47 -13.01 -8.75
C PRO A 159 16.93 -11.76 -9.46
N LEU A 160 17.25 -10.58 -8.93
CA LEU A 160 16.93 -9.29 -9.56
C LEU A 160 17.92 -8.86 -10.66
N ILE A 161 19.04 -9.56 -10.80
CA ILE A 161 20.03 -9.32 -11.86
C ILE A 161 20.01 -10.48 -12.83
N SER A 162 19.66 -10.21 -14.09
CA SER A 162 19.55 -11.21 -15.15
C SER A 162 20.42 -10.85 -16.36
N LYS A 163 20.70 -11.83 -17.23
CA LYS A 163 21.41 -11.61 -18.50
C LYS A 163 20.52 -11.10 -19.63
N GLY A 164 19.22 -11.05 -19.42
CA GLY A 164 18.22 -10.63 -20.41
C GLY A 164 16.85 -10.49 -19.76
N GLY A 165 15.93 -9.84 -20.46
CA GLY A 165 14.55 -9.66 -19.99
C GLY A 165 13.76 -10.96 -19.98
N ALA A 166 12.73 -11.00 -19.14
CA ALA A 166 11.86 -12.16 -18.97
C ALA A 166 10.93 -12.37 -20.18
N GLU A 167 10.36 -11.30 -20.72
CA GLU A 167 9.14 -11.38 -21.56
C GLU A 167 9.29 -10.75 -22.96
N GLY A 168 10.43 -10.10 -23.24
CA GLY A 168 10.70 -9.44 -24.52
C GLY A 168 9.86 -8.18 -24.78
N GLY A 169 10.48 -7.13 -25.32
CA GLY A 169 9.77 -5.92 -25.77
C GLY A 169 9.70 -4.76 -24.77
N ALA A 170 9.99 -4.97 -23.48
CA ALA A 170 10.03 -3.90 -22.49
C ALA A 170 11.45 -3.31 -22.32
N GLU A 171 11.54 -2.00 -22.06
CA GLU A 171 12.80 -1.32 -21.78
C GLU A 171 13.38 -1.78 -20.42
N LEU A 172 14.57 -2.37 -20.45
CA LEU A 172 15.30 -2.88 -19.29
C LEU A 172 16.33 -1.85 -18.83
N PHE A 173 16.55 -1.75 -17.52
CA PHE A 173 17.70 -1.00 -17.00
C PHE A 173 18.99 -1.80 -17.18
N PRO A 174 19.93 -1.37 -18.04
CA PRO A 174 21.21 -2.02 -18.17
C PRO A 174 22.11 -1.69 -16.98
N ILE A 175 22.83 -2.69 -16.48
CA ILE A 175 23.83 -2.53 -15.44
C ILE A 175 25.13 -3.22 -15.83
N LEU A 176 26.25 -2.70 -15.32
CA LEU A 176 27.55 -3.35 -15.47
C LEU A 176 27.73 -4.37 -14.35
N TYR A 177 27.68 -5.66 -14.70
CA TYR A 177 27.96 -6.76 -13.77
C TYR A 177 29.38 -7.29 -13.98
N TYR A 178 30.32 -6.70 -13.24
CA TYR A 178 31.76 -6.88 -13.43
C TYR A 178 32.24 -6.47 -14.83
N ASN A 179 32.57 -7.45 -15.68
CA ASN A 179 33.01 -7.25 -17.06
C ASN A 179 31.96 -7.77 -18.05
N GLN A 180 30.70 -7.87 -17.63
CA GLN A 180 29.56 -8.34 -18.43
C GLN A 180 28.41 -7.35 -18.31
N ASP A 181 27.61 -7.26 -19.38
CA ASP A 181 26.33 -6.57 -19.33
C ASP A 181 25.30 -7.46 -18.65
N ALA A 182 24.48 -6.85 -17.80
CA ALA A 182 23.32 -7.47 -17.17
C ALA A 182 22.18 -6.45 -17.08
N PHE A 183 21.03 -6.90 -16.62
CA PHE A 183 19.82 -6.09 -16.53
C PHE A 183 19.15 -6.29 -15.17
N LEU A 184 18.45 -5.26 -14.73
CA LEU A 184 17.52 -5.39 -13.61
C LEU A 184 16.25 -6.11 -14.07
N SER A 185 15.74 -7.02 -13.25
CA SER A 185 14.58 -7.84 -13.59
C SER A 185 13.29 -7.00 -13.59
N GLN A 186 12.45 -7.21 -14.61
CA GLN A 186 11.11 -6.61 -14.73
C GLN A 186 10.03 -7.44 -14.05
N SER A 187 10.31 -8.73 -13.81
CA SER A 187 9.38 -9.68 -13.22
C SER A 187 10.10 -10.97 -12.80
N PRO A 188 9.67 -11.63 -11.71
CA PRO A 188 10.17 -12.96 -11.36
C PRO A 188 9.58 -14.09 -12.22
N GLN A 189 8.71 -13.78 -13.19
CA GLN A 189 7.91 -14.74 -13.97
C GLN A 189 8.65 -15.99 -14.46
N LEU A 190 9.81 -15.81 -15.10
CA LEU A 190 10.59 -16.96 -15.59
C LEU A 190 11.07 -17.87 -14.46
N TYR A 191 11.49 -17.29 -13.33
CA TYR A 191 11.99 -18.05 -12.19
C TYR A 191 10.85 -18.80 -11.50
N LYS A 192 9.70 -18.16 -11.26
CA LYS A 192 8.56 -18.83 -10.61
C LYS A 192 8.00 -19.99 -11.46
N GLN A 193 7.94 -19.86 -12.79
CA GLN A 193 7.61 -20.98 -13.68
C GLN A 193 8.63 -22.13 -13.64
N MET A 194 9.93 -21.82 -13.60
CA MET A 194 10.97 -22.86 -13.47
C MET A 194 10.84 -23.67 -12.17
N LEU A 195 10.32 -23.06 -11.11
CA LEU A 195 10.10 -23.72 -9.82
C LEU A 195 8.91 -24.68 -9.86
N MET A 196 7.90 -24.41 -10.71
CA MET A 196 6.82 -25.38 -10.97
C MET A 196 7.38 -26.69 -11.52
N ALA A 197 8.30 -26.61 -12.48
CA ALA A 197 9.01 -27.78 -13.02
C ALA A 197 9.98 -28.44 -12.00
N SER A 198 10.31 -27.75 -10.91
CA SER A 198 11.17 -28.24 -9.84
C SER A 198 10.41 -28.95 -8.72
N GLY A 199 9.07 -28.96 -8.77
CA GLY A 199 8.21 -29.61 -7.78
C GLY A 199 7.90 -28.75 -6.55
N TYR A 200 7.96 -27.42 -6.67
CA TYR A 200 7.51 -26.52 -5.60
C TYR A 200 5.99 -26.48 -5.45
N GLU A 201 5.26 -26.75 -6.54
CA GLU A 201 3.79 -26.83 -6.63
C GLU A 201 3.04 -25.51 -6.39
N ALA A 202 3.43 -24.70 -5.40
CA ALA A 202 2.80 -23.41 -5.09
C ALA A 202 3.83 -22.48 -4.44
N VAL A 203 4.03 -21.29 -5.02
CA VAL A 203 5.02 -20.30 -4.55
C VAL A 203 4.45 -18.89 -4.59
N TYR A 204 4.96 -18.03 -3.70
CA TYR A 204 4.77 -16.59 -3.78
C TYR A 204 6.09 -15.84 -3.53
N GLU A 205 6.18 -14.61 -4.04
CA GLU A 205 7.30 -13.70 -3.82
C GLU A 205 6.80 -12.26 -3.64
N THR A 206 7.09 -11.68 -2.47
CA THR A 206 7.10 -10.23 -2.30
C THR A 206 8.47 -9.68 -2.69
N GLY A 207 8.50 -8.82 -3.70
CA GLY A 207 9.75 -8.40 -4.34
C GLY A 207 9.67 -7.05 -5.05
N THR A 208 10.78 -6.69 -5.69
CA THR A 208 10.90 -5.45 -6.47
C THR A 208 11.19 -5.76 -7.93
N ALA A 209 10.48 -5.09 -8.83
CA ALA A 209 10.75 -5.10 -10.26
C ALA A 209 11.14 -3.71 -10.77
N PHE A 210 11.80 -3.70 -11.93
CA PHE A 210 12.31 -2.49 -12.54
C PHE A 210 11.84 -2.37 -13.99
N ARG A 211 11.15 -1.27 -14.33
CA ARG A 211 10.68 -0.99 -15.70
C ARG A 211 11.27 0.34 -16.18
N ALA A 212 11.98 0.32 -17.30
CA ALA A 212 12.64 1.52 -17.83
C ALA A 212 11.75 2.26 -18.84
N GLU A 213 10.46 2.41 -18.56
CA GLU A 213 9.52 3.12 -19.43
C GLU A 213 9.89 4.61 -19.54
N ASP A 214 9.96 5.16 -20.77
CA ASP A 214 10.35 6.56 -21.03
C ASP A 214 9.18 7.56 -20.92
N PHE A 215 8.08 7.17 -20.25
CA PHE A 215 6.91 8.00 -20.01
C PHE A 215 6.60 8.13 -18.52
N ALA A 216 6.18 9.33 -18.13
CA ALA A 216 5.74 9.62 -16.77
C ALA A 216 4.21 9.74 -16.75
N THR A 217 3.55 8.78 -16.12
CA THR A 217 2.11 8.87 -15.79
C THR A 217 1.90 8.70 -14.29
N SER A 218 0.68 8.92 -13.82
CA SER A 218 0.32 8.72 -12.40
C SER A 218 0.32 7.26 -11.95
N ARG A 219 0.48 6.30 -12.87
CA ARG A 219 0.39 4.85 -12.61
C ARG A 219 1.71 4.10 -12.79
N HIS A 220 2.71 4.72 -13.41
CA HIS A 220 3.97 4.07 -13.76
C HIS A 220 5.12 4.64 -12.94
N VAL A 221 5.92 3.74 -12.37
CA VAL A 221 7.17 4.05 -11.68
C VAL A 221 8.25 3.07 -12.12
N SER A 222 9.51 3.51 -12.09
CA SER A 222 10.62 2.68 -12.58
C SER A 222 11.05 1.57 -11.64
N GLU A 223 10.69 1.67 -10.36
CA GLU A 223 10.94 0.67 -9.32
C GLU A 223 9.61 0.38 -8.63
N ILE A 224 9.13 -0.86 -8.78
CA ILE A 224 7.77 -1.29 -8.43
C ILE A 224 7.89 -2.40 -7.40
N ALA A 225 7.14 -2.31 -6.31
CA ALA A 225 6.95 -3.44 -5.41
C ALA A 225 5.84 -4.34 -5.96
N MET A 226 6.08 -5.65 -5.98
CA MET A 226 5.17 -6.63 -6.55
C MET A 226 4.92 -7.78 -5.58
N PHE A 227 3.74 -8.37 -5.71
CA PHE A 227 3.35 -9.62 -5.07
C PHE A 227 3.09 -10.62 -6.18
N ASP A 228 3.98 -11.59 -6.32
CA ASP A 228 3.95 -12.57 -7.40
C ASP A 228 3.56 -13.94 -6.88
N VAL A 229 2.67 -14.62 -7.61
CA VAL A 229 2.22 -15.98 -7.28
C VAL A 229 2.40 -16.87 -8.51
N GLU A 230 2.71 -18.14 -8.30
CA GLU A 230 2.65 -19.19 -9.32
C GLU A 230 2.27 -20.53 -8.66
N LEU A 231 1.42 -21.31 -9.33
CA LEU A 231 0.98 -22.62 -8.87
C LEU A 231 0.91 -23.63 -10.03
N ALA A 232 1.14 -24.90 -9.71
CA ALA A 232 1.12 -26.02 -10.62
C ALA A 232 -0.08 -26.93 -10.35
N TYR A 233 -0.31 -27.88 -11.26
CA TYR A 233 -1.39 -28.87 -11.18
C TYR A 233 -2.81 -28.27 -11.14
N ILE A 234 -2.97 -27.05 -11.65
CA ILE A 234 -4.28 -26.45 -11.96
C ILE A 234 -4.97 -27.23 -13.09
N ASP A 235 -6.29 -27.30 -13.04
CA ASP A 235 -7.14 -27.75 -14.14
C ASP A 235 -7.15 -26.67 -15.25
N ASP A 236 -7.38 -25.41 -14.89
CA ASP A 236 -7.26 -24.27 -15.79
C ASP A 236 -7.07 -22.92 -15.04
N HIS A 237 -7.12 -21.81 -15.77
CA HIS A 237 -6.96 -20.46 -15.22
C HIS A 237 -7.97 -20.06 -14.12
N ASP A 238 -9.13 -20.72 -14.02
CA ASP A 238 -10.11 -20.46 -12.96
C ASP A 238 -9.51 -20.75 -11.57
N ASP A 239 -8.68 -21.79 -11.43
CA ASP A 239 -8.00 -22.08 -10.16
C ASP A 239 -7.06 -20.93 -9.73
N VAL A 240 -6.46 -20.23 -10.68
CA VAL A 240 -5.57 -19.09 -10.40
C VAL A 240 -6.40 -17.87 -10.00
N MET A 241 -7.54 -17.65 -10.66
CA MET A 241 -8.49 -16.58 -10.30
C MET A 241 -9.11 -16.83 -8.92
N ASP A 242 -9.44 -18.07 -8.58
CA ASP A 242 -9.95 -18.46 -7.25
C ASP A 242 -8.94 -18.10 -6.15
N VAL A 243 -7.67 -18.49 -6.31
CA VAL A 243 -6.57 -18.12 -5.38
C VAL A 243 -6.43 -16.62 -5.23
N GLN A 244 -6.47 -15.90 -6.34
CA GLN A 244 -6.32 -14.45 -6.33
C GLN A 244 -7.51 -13.74 -5.65
N GLU A 245 -8.72 -14.23 -5.91
CA GLU A 245 -9.95 -13.74 -5.30
C GLU A 245 -9.97 -13.98 -3.79
N GLU A 246 -9.67 -15.20 -3.36
CA GLU A 246 -9.65 -15.58 -1.94
C GLU A 246 -8.58 -14.81 -1.16
N SER A 247 -7.36 -14.72 -1.70
CA SER A 247 -6.25 -13.98 -1.06
C SER A 247 -6.53 -12.48 -0.94
N LEU A 248 -7.08 -11.85 -1.99
CA LEU A 248 -7.47 -10.44 -1.92
C LEU A 248 -8.59 -10.24 -0.90
N ARG A 249 -9.63 -11.08 -0.95
CA ARG A 249 -10.77 -10.98 -0.03
C ARG A 249 -10.34 -11.15 1.42
N TYR A 250 -9.43 -12.08 1.70
CA TYR A 250 -8.82 -12.25 3.02
C TYR A 250 -8.09 -10.98 3.47
N ALA A 251 -7.20 -10.44 2.63
CA ALA A 251 -6.44 -9.23 2.98
C ALA A 251 -7.33 -8.01 3.22
N LEU A 252 -8.41 -7.84 2.44
CA LEU A 252 -9.38 -6.78 2.65
C LEU A 252 -10.14 -6.94 3.98
N ARG A 253 -10.48 -8.17 4.39
CA ARG A 253 -11.11 -8.43 5.70
C ARG A 253 -10.18 -8.12 6.86
N GLU A 254 -8.95 -8.62 6.82
CA GLU A 254 -7.97 -8.36 7.88
C GLU A 254 -7.72 -6.87 8.07
N VAL A 255 -7.65 -6.10 6.98
CA VAL A 255 -7.49 -4.65 7.04
C VAL A 255 -8.74 -3.95 7.56
N ALA A 256 -9.94 -4.39 7.15
CA ALA A 256 -11.18 -3.84 7.69
C ALA A 256 -11.32 -4.07 9.20
N GLU A 257 -10.79 -5.18 9.72
CA GLU A 257 -10.85 -5.52 11.14
C GLU A 257 -9.73 -4.87 11.98
N ASN A 258 -8.53 -4.73 11.42
CA ASN A 258 -7.34 -4.36 12.20
C ASN A 258 -6.77 -2.96 11.90
N ALA A 259 -7.21 -2.29 10.83
CA ALA A 259 -6.66 -0.99 10.39
C ALA A 259 -7.67 0.17 10.43
N GLU A 260 -8.62 0.14 11.39
CA GLU A 260 -9.65 1.19 11.57
C GLU A 260 -9.03 2.60 11.62
N ARG A 261 -7.93 2.76 12.36
CA ARG A 261 -7.22 4.04 12.48
C ARG A 261 -6.74 4.57 11.12
N GLU A 262 -6.11 3.71 10.32
CA GLU A 262 -5.64 4.05 8.98
C GLU A 262 -6.80 4.41 8.06
N LEU A 263 -7.87 3.63 8.07
CA LEU A 263 -9.05 3.85 7.25
C LEU A 263 -9.73 5.18 7.59
N ASP A 264 -9.87 5.49 8.89
CA ASP A 264 -10.41 6.76 9.38
C ASP A 264 -9.55 7.96 8.96
N LEU A 265 -8.22 7.85 9.11
CA LEU A 265 -7.28 8.91 8.72
C LEU A 265 -7.28 9.18 7.22
N LEU A 266 -7.65 8.18 6.41
CA LEU A 266 -7.70 8.26 4.95
C LEU A 266 -9.11 8.54 4.42
N ASP A 267 -10.13 8.61 5.28
CA ASP A 267 -11.54 8.75 4.92
C ASP A 267 -11.99 7.65 3.91
N VAL A 268 -11.60 6.41 4.19
CA VAL A 268 -11.89 5.25 3.34
C VAL A 268 -12.93 4.35 4.02
N ASP A 269 -14.10 4.25 3.40
CA ASP A 269 -15.07 3.20 3.70
C ASP A 269 -14.70 1.94 2.88
N LEU A 270 -14.15 0.93 3.56
CA LEU A 270 -13.67 -0.29 2.92
C LEU A 270 -14.79 -1.33 2.84
N ASP A 271 -15.36 -1.48 1.64
CA ASP A 271 -16.29 -2.56 1.33
C ASP A 271 -15.52 -3.85 1.01
N VAL A 272 -15.83 -4.92 1.74
CA VAL A 272 -15.29 -6.25 1.48
C VAL A 272 -16.30 -7.02 0.62
N PRO A 273 -15.94 -7.40 -0.62
CA PRO A 273 -16.83 -8.18 -1.48
C PRO A 273 -17.05 -9.59 -0.91
N GLU A 274 -18.31 -9.91 -0.57
CA GLU A 274 -18.72 -11.23 -0.05
C GLU A 274 -19.20 -12.20 -1.13
N GLU A 275 -19.61 -11.69 -2.30
CA GLU A 275 -19.97 -12.50 -3.45
C GLU A 275 -18.75 -12.79 -4.33
N ASP A 276 -18.83 -13.85 -5.12
CA ASP A 276 -17.77 -14.23 -6.04
C ASP A 276 -17.52 -13.12 -7.07
N PHE A 277 -16.26 -12.89 -7.43
CA PHE A 277 -15.94 -11.81 -8.35
C PHE A 277 -16.51 -12.15 -9.74
N PRO A 278 -17.29 -11.25 -10.37
CA PRO A 278 -17.77 -11.48 -11.72
C PRO A 278 -16.60 -11.79 -12.65
N ARG A 279 -16.75 -12.81 -13.49
CA ARG A 279 -15.78 -13.20 -14.52
C ARG A 279 -16.44 -12.98 -15.87
N ILE A 280 -15.92 -12.03 -16.63
CA ILE A 280 -16.42 -11.73 -17.97
C ILE A 280 -15.33 -11.98 -19.00
N THR A 281 -15.73 -12.36 -20.21
CA THR A 281 -14.83 -12.44 -21.34
C THR A 281 -14.45 -11.03 -21.82
N PHE A 282 -13.31 -10.92 -22.51
CA PHE A 282 -12.86 -9.67 -23.14
C PHE A 282 -13.90 -9.15 -24.15
N ASP A 283 -14.55 -10.05 -24.89
CA ASP A 283 -15.63 -9.70 -25.82
C ASP A 283 -16.86 -9.12 -25.10
N GLU A 284 -17.25 -9.70 -23.95
CA GLU A 284 -18.33 -9.15 -23.11
C GLU A 284 -17.96 -7.80 -22.52
N ALA A 285 -16.70 -7.61 -22.11
CA ALA A 285 -16.21 -6.32 -21.62
C ALA A 285 -16.31 -5.23 -22.71
N LEU A 286 -15.93 -5.55 -23.95
CA LEU A 286 -16.08 -4.65 -25.10
C LEU A 286 -17.56 -4.36 -25.41
N ASP A 287 -18.44 -5.37 -25.34
CA ASP A 287 -19.88 -5.19 -25.57
C ASP A 287 -20.50 -4.25 -24.53
N ILE A 288 -20.16 -4.38 -23.24
CA ILE A 288 -20.60 -3.46 -22.18
C ILE A 288 -20.10 -2.03 -22.47
N LEU A 289 -18.83 -1.87 -22.81
CA LEU A 289 -18.24 -0.57 -23.13
C LEU A 289 -18.92 0.11 -24.32
N GLU A 290 -19.21 -0.65 -25.37
CA GLU A 290 -19.91 -0.15 -26.56
C GLU A 290 -21.38 0.20 -26.26
N THR A 291 -22.11 -0.73 -25.63
CA THR A 291 -23.57 -0.63 -25.49
C THR A 291 -24.01 0.34 -24.40
N GLU A 292 -23.36 0.34 -23.25
CA GLU A 292 -23.74 1.17 -22.10
C GLU A 292 -23.05 2.53 -22.15
N TYR A 293 -21.82 2.60 -22.67
CA TYR A 293 -20.99 3.81 -22.57
C TYR A 293 -20.60 4.42 -23.93
N GLY A 294 -20.84 3.73 -25.05
CA GLY A 294 -20.40 4.17 -26.37
C GLY A 294 -18.88 4.38 -26.45
N HIS A 295 -18.12 3.63 -25.64
CA HIS A 295 -16.67 3.70 -25.56
C HIS A 295 -16.04 2.56 -26.37
N PHE A 296 -14.95 2.88 -27.06
CA PHE A 296 -14.18 1.96 -27.86
C PHE A 296 -12.71 2.17 -27.50
N PRO A 297 -12.02 1.17 -26.94
CA PRO A 297 -10.59 1.28 -26.67
C PRO A 297 -9.79 1.66 -27.92
N ASP A 298 -8.72 2.43 -27.73
CA ASP A 298 -7.84 2.83 -28.84
C ASP A 298 -7.12 1.61 -29.47
N ASP A 299 -6.77 0.63 -28.64
CA ASP A 299 -6.27 -0.69 -29.06
C ASP A 299 -7.41 -1.71 -28.89
N PRO A 300 -7.90 -2.38 -29.96
CA PRO A 300 -8.96 -3.36 -29.84
C PRO A 300 -8.54 -4.68 -29.17
N THR A 301 -7.26 -4.82 -28.81
CA THR A 301 -6.72 -6.02 -28.14
C THR A 301 -6.48 -5.82 -26.65
N ASP A 302 -6.73 -4.61 -26.13
CA ASP A 302 -6.48 -4.26 -24.74
C ASP A 302 -7.56 -3.32 -24.19
N LEU A 303 -7.68 -3.23 -22.86
CA LEU A 303 -8.53 -2.23 -22.22
C LEU A 303 -7.72 -0.96 -21.98
N ASP A 304 -8.21 0.18 -22.48
CA ASP A 304 -7.61 1.47 -22.12
C ASP A 304 -8.02 1.89 -20.70
N THR A 305 -7.26 2.81 -20.11
CA THR A 305 -7.53 3.36 -18.77
C THR A 305 -8.97 3.87 -18.59
N LYS A 306 -9.61 4.34 -19.68
CA LYS A 306 -10.98 4.81 -19.63
C LYS A 306 -11.98 3.64 -19.60
N GLY A 307 -11.71 2.58 -20.35
CA GLY A 307 -12.48 1.35 -20.37
C GLY A 307 -12.48 0.65 -19.01
N GLU A 308 -11.30 0.46 -18.40
CA GLU A 308 -11.17 -0.06 -17.03
C GLU A 308 -12.04 0.72 -16.04
N LYS A 309 -11.98 2.06 -16.11
CA LYS A 309 -12.72 2.94 -15.21
C LYS A 309 -14.24 2.80 -15.41
N LEU A 310 -14.71 2.81 -16.65
CA LEU A 310 -16.13 2.67 -16.97
C LEU A 310 -16.69 1.31 -16.54
N LEU A 311 -15.92 0.23 -16.75
CA LEU A 311 -16.29 -1.10 -16.27
C LEU A 311 -16.28 -1.16 -14.73
N GLY A 312 -15.30 -0.52 -14.09
CA GLY A 312 -15.29 -0.36 -12.62
C GLY A 312 -16.56 0.29 -12.10
N GLU A 313 -16.95 1.43 -12.67
CA GLU A 313 -18.21 2.11 -12.34
C GLU A 313 -19.43 1.19 -12.59
N HIS A 314 -19.44 0.46 -13.72
CA HIS A 314 -20.50 -0.48 -14.08
C HIS A 314 -20.74 -1.59 -13.04
N PHE A 315 -19.66 -2.23 -12.58
CA PHE A 315 -19.73 -3.34 -11.63
C PHE A 315 -19.90 -2.85 -10.18
N GLU A 316 -19.33 -1.70 -9.82
CA GLU A 316 -19.50 -1.11 -8.50
C GLU A 316 -20.97 -0.70 -8.25
N GLU A 317 -21.67 -0.18 -9.28
CA GLU A 317 -23.13 0.09 -9.20
C GLU A 317 -23.97 -1.18 -8.93
N GLN A 318 -23.42 -2.35 -9.23
CA GLN A 318 -24.04 -3.66 -9.00
C GLN A 318 -23.61 -4.31 -7.69
N GLY A 319 -22.73 -3.67 -6.91
CA GLY A 319 -22.20 -4.19 -5.66
C GLY A 319 -20.93 -5.04 -5.82
N HIS A 320 -20.25 -4.97 -6.97
CA HIS A 320 -19.03 -5.72 -7.25
C HIS A 320 -17.86 -4.73 -7.47
N PRO A 321 -17.08 -4.39 -6.42
CA PRO A 321 -15.93 -3.50 -6.56
C PRO A 321 -14.74 -4.16 -7.27
N ALA A 322 -14.75 -5.49 -7.42
CA ALA A 322 -13.74 -6.30 -8.09
C ALA A 322 -14.38 -7.23 -9.14
N PHE A 323 -13.73 -7.41 -10.28
CA PHE A 323 -14.14 -8.37 -11.32
C PHE A 323 -12.96 -8.77 -12.21
N PHE A 324 -13.03 -9.93 -12.84
CA PHE A 324 -12.04 -10.44 -13.79
C PHE A 324 -12.48 -10.22 -15.23
N VAL A 325 -11.52 -9.84 -16.08
CA VAL A 325 -11.66 -9.88 -17.55
C VAL A 325 -10.75 -10.96 -18.08
N VAL A 326 -11.30 -11.88 -18.86
CA VAL A 326 -10.61 -13.10 -19.31
C VAL A 326 -10.61 -13.17 -20.84
N GLY A 327 -9.57 -13.74 -21.44
CA GLY A 327 -9.63 -14.03 -22.88
C GLY A 327 -9.13 -12.94 -23.80
N TYR A 328 -8.18 -12.13 -23.32
CA TYR A 328 -7.51 -11.12 -24.14
C TYR A 328 -6.91 -11.75 -25.42
N PRO A 329 -7.08 -11.12 -26.60
CA PRO A 329 -6.52 -11.61 -27.86
C PRO A 329 -5.05 -11.22 -28.04
N ASP A 330 -4.38 -11.81 -29.04
CA ASP A 330 -3.01 -11.47 -29.46
C ASP A 330 -1.95 -11.48 -28.34
N GLU A 331 -2.15 -12.37 -27.36
CA GLU A 331 -1.31 -12.45 -26.18
C GLU A 331 0.06 -13.10 -26.42
N LYS A 332 0.97 -12.88 -25.47
CA LYS A 332 2.32 -13.44 -25.54
C LYS A 332 2.29 -14.97 -25.57
N PHE A 333 3.24 -15.57 -26.28
CA PHE A 333 3.34 -17.02 -26.51
C PHE A 333 3.39 -17.88 -25.23
N TYR A 334 3.76 -17.29 -24.10
CA TYR A 334 3.83 -17.99 -22.81
C TYR A 334 2.49 -18.06 -22.08
N TYR A 335 1.45 -17.37 -22.54
CA TYR A 335 0.07 -17.63 -22.13
C TYR A 335 -0.51 -18.78 -22.94
N MET A 336 -1.29 -19.64 -22.29
CA MET A 336 -2.01 -20.71 -22.97
C MET A 336 -3.10 -20.11 -23.87
N GLN A 337 -3.02 -20.43 -25.15
CA GLN A 337 -3.89 -19.92 -26.22
C GLN A 337 -4.39 -21.07 -27.10
N ASP A 338 -5.34 -20.80 -27.99
CA ASP A 338 -5.84 -21.76 -29.01
C ASP A 338 -6.26 -23.13 -28.44
N VAL A 339 -6.84 -23.17 -27.24
CA VAL A 339 -7.27 -24.44 -26.62
C VAL A 339 -8.54 -24.94 -27.33
N PRO A 340 -8.56 -26.20 -27.82
CA PRO A 340 -9.69 -26.70 -28.60
C PRO A 340 -11.00 -26.71 -27.79
N GLY A 341 -11.96 -25.88 -28.20
CA GLY A 341 -13.28 -25.78 -27.59
C GLY A 341 -13.44 -24.61 -26.63
N ASP A 342 -12.38 -23.88 -26.34
CA ASP A 342 -12.47 -22.62 -25.60
C ASP A 342 -13.15 -21.55 -26.47
N GLU A 343 -14.01 -20.74 -25.85
CA GLU A 343 -14.66 -19.58 -26.48
C GLU A 343 -13.85 -18.28 -26.28
N ILE A 344 -12.75 -18.35 -25.52
CA ILE A 344 -11.82 -17.25 -25.21
C ILE A 344 -10.56 -17.34 -26.07
N ALA A 345 -9.95 -16.20 -26.37
CA ALA A 345 -8.74 -16.15 -27.22
C ALA A 345 -7.48 -16.64 -26.49
N SER A 346 -7.39 -16.39 -25.19
CA SER A 346 -6.29 -16.82 -24.34
C SER A 346 -6.79 -17.14 -22.94
N ARG A 347 -6.00 -17.86 -22.14
CA ARG A 347 -6.25 -18.05 -20.71
C ARG A 347 -5.54 -17.01 -19.84
N LYS A 348 -5.27 -15.82 -20.40
CA LYS A 348 -4.89 -14.62 -19.65
C LYS A 348 -6.15 -14.01 -19.04
N PHE A 349 -5.99 -13.45 -17.86
CA PHE A 349 -6.98 -12.59 -17.24
C PHE A 349 -6.33 -11.38 -16.58
N ASP A 350 -7.11 -10.32 -16.39
CA ASP A 350 -6.79 -9.19 -15.54
C ASP A 350 -7.84 -9.09 -14.42
N LEU A 351 -7.39 -8.77 -13.20
CA LEU A 351 -8.28 -8.40 -12.11
C LEU A 351 -8.38 -6.88 -12.05
N ILE A 352 -9.61 -6.37 -12.18
CA ILE A 352 -9.91 -4.94 -12.06
C ILE A 352 -10.56 -4.69 -10.69
N TYR A 353 -9.98 -3.78 -9.91
CA TYR A 353 -10.50 -3.34 -8.61
C TYR A 353 -10.75 -1.83 -8.62
N LYS A 354 -11.98 -1.42 -8.35
CA LYS A 354 -12.44 -0.01 -8.40
C LYS A 354 -11.99 0.71 -9.69
N GLY A 355 -12.15 0.03 -10.83
CA GLY A 355 -11.86 0.55 -12.16
C GLY A 355 -10.38 0.75 -12.48
N GLN A 356 -9.50 0.01 -11.80
CA GLN A 356 -8.06 -0.04 -12.08
C GLN A 356 -7.59 -1.49 -12.14
N GLU A 357 -6.76 -1.82 -13.12
CA GLU A 357 -6.05 -3.09 -13.14
C GLU A 357 -5.20 -3.22 -11.86
N LEU A 358 -5.50 -4.22 -11.05
CA LEU A 358 -4.75 -4.54 -9.84
C LEU A 358 -3.66 -5.56 -10.12
N SER A 359 -3.94 -6.52 -11.02
CA SER A 359 -2.94 -7.46 -11.52
C SER A 359 -3.36 -8.10 -12.84
N SER A 360 -2.37 -8.68 -13.51
CA SER A 360 -2.53 -9.53 -14.69
C SER A 360 -1.98 -10.95 -14.40
N GLY A 361 -2.68 -11.97 -14.89
CA GLY A 361 -2.39 -13.37 -14.62
C GLY A 361 -2.88 -14.29 -15.74
N GLY A 362 -2.70 -15.60 -15.56
CA GLY A 362 -3.24 -16.57 -16.52
C GLY A 362 -2.54 -17.92 -16.49
N GLN A 363 -3.20 -18.90 -17.12
CA GLN A 363 -2.58 -20.21 -17.34
C GLN A 363 -1.43 -20.10 -18.35
N ARG A 364 -0.28 -20.64 -17.98
CA ARG A 364 0.94 -20.61 -18.80
C ARG A 364 0.96 -21.77 -19.79
N GLU A 365 1.55 -21.54 -20.96
CA GLU A 365 1.84 -22.62 -21.90
C GLU A 365 2.97 -23.50 -21.32
N HIS A 366 2.66 -24.78 -21.10
CA HIS A 366 3.59 -25.74 -20.50
C HIS A 366 4.09 -26.77 -21.52
N ASP A 367 3.47 -26.84 -22.70
CA ASP A 367 3.94 -27.66 -23.82
C ASP A 367 5.06 -26.93 -24.58
N VAL A 368 6.27 -27.47 -24.46
CA VAL A 368 7.48 -26.96 -25.14
C VAL A 368 7.36 -26.99 -26.66
N GLU A 369 6.50 -27.83 -27.25
CA GLU A 369 6.30 -27.85 -28.70
C GLU A 369 5.39 -26.68 -29.17
N ARG A 370 4.67 -26.03 -28.25
CA ARG A 370 3.78 -24.90 -28.53
C ARG A 370 4.40 -23.54 -28.22
N MET A 371 5.39 -23.49 -27.32
CA MET A 371 6.25 -22.32 -27.05
C MET A 371 7.30 -22.11 -28.14
#